data_AF-A0A8T5PMS2-F1
#
_entry.id   AF-A0A8T5PMS2-F1
#
_cell.length_a   1.000
_cell.length_b   1.000
_cell.length_c   1.000
_cell.angle_alpha   90.00
_cell.angle_beta   90.00
_cell.angle_gamma   90.00
#
_symmetry.space_group_name_H-M   'P 1'
#
loop_
_entity.id
_entity.type
_entity.pdbx_description
1 polymer ?
#
loop_
_entity_poly.entity_id
_entity_poly.type
_entity_poly.pdbx_seq_one_letter_code
_entity_poly.pdbx_strand_id
1 'polypeptide(L)'
;MLPKIKIEKNTLENIEKAKKLEWIVTNGLGGYSSSTVLGMNTRKYHGLLIAGNIDERHVLLSKLEEEVELNNKKYEISTNRYLDIVYPKGFLFLEEFDLDPFPRFVFNIDGKKLEKKIFMINGRNAVIIIYEFDQEMKLFIKPLLAFRSIYSLNKEMKRIEIKNLENGFFVLDNKFNLKVYSINANYKENNLEEDKKWYWNFFYEEDANRGED
;
A
#
# COMPACT_ATOMS: atom_id res chain seq x y z
N MET A 1 -26.37 -12.45 2.27
CA MET A 1 -24.91 -12.62 2.15
C MET A 1 -24.41 -11.53 1.22
N LEU A 2 -23.38 -10.77 1.58
CA LEU A 2 -22.80 -9.81 0.63
C LEU A 2 -22.21 -10.61 -0.56
N PRO A 3 -22.29 -10.09 -1.79
CA PRO A 3 -21.70 -10.77 -2.95
C PRO A 3 -20.19 -10.88 -2.75
N LYS A 4 -19.68 -12.12 -2.76
CA LYS A 4 -18.24 -12.39 -2.69
C LYS A 4 -17.62 -12.08 -4.04
N ILE A 5 -16.79 -11.04 -4.10
CA ILE A 5 -15.95 -10.77 -5.25
C ILE A 5 -14.68 -11.60 -5.07
N LYS A 6 -14.39 -12.45 -6.05
CA LYS A 6 -13.14 -13.21 -6.15
C LYS A 6 -12.59 -13.08 -7.56
N ILE A 7 -11.33 -12.66 -7.67
CA ILE A 7 -10.60 -12.52 -8.93
C ILE A 7 -9.44 -13.51 -8.90
N GLU A 8 -9.35 -14.35 -9.92
CA GLU A 8 -8.33 -15.39 -10.04
C GLU A 8 -7.14 -14.94 -10.89
N LYS A 9 -6.03 -15.65 -10.73
CA LYS A 9 -4.74 -15.44 -11.40
C LYS A 9 -4.81 -15.04 -12.88
N ASN A 10 -5.61 -15.74 -13.69
CA ASN A 10 -5.74 -15.43 -15.13
C ASN A 10 -6.18 -13.98 -15.41
N THR A 11 -6.99 -13.40 -14.52
CA THR A 11 -7.38 -11.98 -14.64
C THR A 11 -6.30 -11.07 -14.09
N LEU A 12 -5.68 -11.45 -12.96
CA LEU A 12 -4.67 -10.66 -12.25
C LEU A 12 -3.37 -10.51 -13.05
N GLU A 13 -2.96 -11.54 -13.79
CA GLU A 13 -1.78 -11.50 -14.66
C GLU A 13 -1.98 -10.58 -15.88
N ASN A 14 -3.23 -10.34 -16.29
CA ASN A 14 -3.54 -9.37 -17.32
C ASN A 14 -3.61 -7.97 -16.72
N ILE A 15 -2.45 -7.31 -16.66
CA ILE A 15 -2.30 -6.00 -16.03
C ILE A 15 -3.26 -4.94 -16.57
N GLU A 16 -3.52 -4.94 -17.89
CA GLU A 16 -4.41 -3.97 -18.54
C GLU A 16 -5.88 -4.12 -18.11
N LYS A 17 -6.29 -5.35 -17.77
CA LYS A 17 -7.61 -5.60 -17.18
C LYS A 17 -7.61 -5.36 -15.68
N ALA A 18 -6.66 -5.94 -14.96
CA ALA A 18 -6.63 -5.92 -13.51
C ALA A 18 -6.40 -4.52 -12.92
N LYS A 19 -5.65 -3.64 -13.60
CA LYS A 19 -5.47 -2.24 -13.15
C LYS A 19 -6.75 -1.41 -13.13
N LYS A 20 -7.82 -1.87 -13.80
CA LYS A 20 -9.14 -1.22 -13.83
C LYS A 20 -10.08 -1.72 -12.75
N LEU A 21 -9.71 -2.80 -12.05
CA LEU A 21 -10.48 -3.34 -10.94
C LEU A 21 -9.96 -2.70 -9.65
N GLU A 22 -10.80 -1.90 -9.01
CA GLU A 22 -10.47 -1.13 -7.82
C GLU A 22 -11.30 -1.60 -6.62
N TRP A 23 -10.76 -1.41 -5.42
CA TRP A 23 -11.45 -1.68 -4.16
C TRP A 23 -11.33 -0.48 -3.22
N ILE A 24 -12.29 -0.35 -2.31
CA ILE A 24 -12.31 0.67 -1.28
C ILE A 24 -12.89 0.12 0.02
N VAL A 25 -12.26 0.47 1.15
CA VAL A 25 -12.78 0.22 2.50
C VAL A 25 -12.76 1.54 3.26
N THR A 26 -13.90 1.93 3.83
CA THR A 26 -14.03 3.22 4.54
C THR A 26 -13.96 3.04 6.05
N ASN A 27 -13.58 4.11 6.76
CA ASN A 27 -13.59 4.14 8.23
C ASN A 27 -14.83 4.84 8.83
N GLY A 28 -15.82 5.20 8.02
CA GLY A 28 -17.04 5.89 8.48
C GLY A 28 -16.88 7.37 8.83
N LEU A 29 -15.67 7.95 8.76
CA LEU A 29 -15.41 9.38 9.01
C LEU A 29 -15.28 10.19 7.72
N GLY A 30 -15.19 9.54 6.56
CA GLY A 30 -14.77 10.14 5.30
C GLY A 30 -13.34 9.76 4.89
N GLY A 31 -12.60 9.07 5.77
CA GLY A 31 -11.34 8.41 5.45
C GLY A 31 -11.55 7.02 4.85
N TYR A 32 -10.57 6.54 4.10
CA TYR A 32 -10.64 5.26 3.41
C TYR A 32 -9.26 4.67 3.09
N SER A 33 -9.28 3.42 2.66
CA SER A 33 -8.17 2.68 2.07
C SER A 33 -8.64 2.21 0.69
N SER A 34 -7.85 2.43 -0.35
CA SER A 34 -8.21 2.04 -1.72
C SER A 34 -6.98 1.82 -2.59
N SER A 35 -7.12 0.91 -3.54
CA SER A 35 -6.15 0.66 -4.60
C SER A 35 -6.80 -0.19 -5.70
N THR A 36 -6.00 -0.61 -6.68
CA THR A 36 -6.40 -1.67 -7.60
C THR A 36 -6.31 -3.05 -6.93
N VAL A 37 -6.90 -4.08 -7.54
CA VAL A 37 -6.74 -5.49 -7.11
C VAL A 37 -5.30 -6.00 -7.21
N LEU A 38 -4.40 -5.24 -7.85
CA LEU A 38 -2.96 -5.52 -7.90
C LEU A 38 -2.16 -4.83 -6.78
N GLY A 39 -2.83 -4.00 -5.97
CA GLY A 39 -2.17 -3.09 -5.03
C GLY A 39 -1.37 -1.97 -5.73
N MET A 40 -1.55 -1.80 -7.04
CA MET A 40 -0.90 -0.77 -7.84
C MET A 40 -1.75 0.50 -7.81
N ASN A 41 -1.20 1.60 -7.32
CA ASN A 41 -1.91 2.88 -7.31
C ASN A 41 -1.85 3.52 -8.71
N THR A 42 -3.02 3.73 -9.32
CA THR A 42 -3.20 4.36 -10.65
C THR A 42 -3.81 5.75 -10.57
N ARG A 43 -4.28 6.16 -9.38
CA ARG A 43 -4.90 7.46 -9.08
C ARG A 43 -4.27 8.11 -7.86
N LYS A 44 -4.20 9.44 -7.82
CA LYS A 44 -3.79 10.24 -6.65
C LYS A 44 -4.70 10.06 -5.44
N TYR A 45 -5.91 9.55 -5.65
CA TYR A 45 -6.88 9.21 -4.61
C TYR A 45 -6.63 7.83 -3.98
N HIS A 46 -5.77 6.99 -4.57
CA HIS A 46 -5.39 5.70 -3.99
C HIS A 46 -4.39 5.87 -2.84
N GLY A 47 -4.48 4.96 -1.89
CA GLY A 47 -3.72 5.02 -0.65
C GLY A 47 -4.18 3.96 0.35
N LEU A 48 -3.26 3.50 1.20
CA LEU A 48 -3.60 2.58 2.29
C LEU A 48 -4.22 3.30 3.50
N LEU A 49 -3.85 4.56 3.73
CA LEU A 49 -4.48 5.42 4.74
C LEU A 49 -4.73 6.81 4.16
N ILE A 50 -5.95 7.01 3.68
CA ILE A 50 -6.50 8.34 3.43
C ILE A 50 -7.22 8.77 4.70
N ALA A 51 -6.59 9.67 5.46
CA ALA A 51 -7.12 10.21 6.69
C ALA A 51 -7.85 11.53 6.43
N GLY A 52 -8.97 11.74 7.10
CA GLY A 52 -9.72 12.98 6.94
C GLY A 52 -11.18 12.88 7.32
N ASN A 53 -11.91 13.93 6.98
CA ASN A 53 -13.36 13.97 7.03
C ASN A 53 -13.94 14.05 5.60
N ILE A 54 -15.23 14.36 5.45
CA ILE A 54 -15.87 14.45 4.14
C ILE A 54 -15.35 15.62 3.29
N ASP A 55 -14.95 16.72 3.94
CA ASP A 55 -14.53 17.96 3.28
C ASP A 55 -13.03 17.99 2.99
N GLU A 56 -12.24 17.34 3.85
CA GLU A 56 -10.80 17.41 3.80
C GLU A 56 -10.15 16.03 4.01
N ARG A 57 -9.42 15.57 3.00
CA ARG A 57 -8.77 14.25 2.97
C ARG A 57 -7.30 14.35 2.58
N HIS A 58 -6.49 13.56 3.27
CA HIS A 58 -5.04 13.51 3.08
C HIS A 58 -4.58 12.07 2.94
N VAL A 59 -3.73 11.82 1.94
CA VAL A 59 -3.02 10.55 1.82
C VAL A 59 -1.86 10.59 2.80
N LEU A 60 -1.93 9.82 3.89
CA LEU A 60 -0.86 9.70 4.88
C LEU A 60 0.06 8.53 4.53
N LEU A 61 -0.53 7.36 4.26
CA LEU A 61 0.18 6.17 3.80
C LEU A 61 -0.29 5.84 2.38
N SER A 62 0.58 6.02 1.39
CA SER A 62 0.27 5.71 -0.02
C SER A 62 0.24 4.21 -0.24
N LYS A 63 1.30 3.52 0.17
CA LYS A 63 1.47 2.07 -0.05
C LYS A 63 2.50 1.50 0.92
N LEU A 64 2.63 0.18 0.93
CA LEU A 64 3.78 -0.52 1.45
C LEU A 64 4.58 -1.07 0.26
N GLU A 65 5.91 -1.05 0.33
CA GLU A 65 6.75 -1.92 -0.47
C GLU A 65 7.14 -3.13 0.35
N GLU A 66 6.82 -4.30 -0.18
CA GLU A 66 7.04 -5.57 0.50
C GLU A 66 8.03 -6.44 -0.27
N GLU A 67 8.99 -6.98 0.47
CA GLU A 67 9.93 -8.00 0.01
C GLU A 67 9.85 -9.19 0.96
N VAL A 68 9.79 -10.40 0.40
CA VAL A 68 9.80 -11.65 1.16
C VAL A 68 11.14 -12.34 0.93
N GLU A 69 11.76 -12.84 1.99
CA GLU A 69 12.91 -13.73 1.91
C GLU A 69 12.48 -15.16 2.29
N LEU A 70 12.67 -16.09 1.36
CA LEU A 70 12.38 -17.52 1.49
C LEU A 70 13.58 -18.30 0.96
N ASN A 71 14.12 -19.23 1.75
CA ASN A 71 15.29 -20.04 1.36
C ASN A 71 16.49 -19.20 0.85
N ASN A 72 16.79 -18.07 1.52
CA ASN A 72 17.81 -17.10 1.13
C ASN A 72 17.62 -16.43 -0.25
N LYS A 73 16.43 -16.52 -0.84
CA LYS A 73 16.03 -15.78 -2.05
C LYS A 73 15.05 -14.69 -1.69
N LYS A 74 15.16 -13.54 -2.37
CA LYS A 74 14.30 -12.37 -2.16
C LYS A 74 13.29 -12.22 -3.28
N TYR A 75 12.06 -11.86 -2.92
CA TYR A 75 10.93 -11.69 -3.81
C TYR A 75 10.24 -10.37 -3.50
N GLU A 76 10.29 -9.42 -4.43
CA GLU A 76 9.53 -8.17 -4.33
C GLU A 76 8.07 -8.44 -4.73
N ILE A 77 7.19 -8.53 -3.74
CA ILE A 77 5.76 -8.90 -3.96
C ILE A 77 4.86 -7.68 -4.18
N SER A 78 5.45 -6.50 -4.13
CA SER A 78 4.78 -5.22 -4.35
C SER A 78 4.67 -4.88 -5.85
N THR A 79 3.64 -4.13 -6.24
CA THR A 79 3.46 -3.68 -7.63
C THR A 79 3.28 -2.16 -7.70
N ASN A 80 4.11 -1.45 -8.45
CA ASN A 80 3.94 -0.02 -8.69
C ASN A 80 3.95 0.29 -10.20
N ARG A 81 3.35 1.44 -10.56
CA ARG A 81 3.44 2.03 -11.89
C ARG A 81 4.37 3.25 -11.84
N TYR A 82 5.43 3.18 -12.63
CA TYR A 82 6.24 4.33 -13.04
C TYR A 82 5.92 4.65 -14.51
N LEU A 83 6.37 5.82 -15.00
CA LEU A 83 6.03 6.32 -16.33
C LEU A 83 6.18 5.25 -17.43
N ASP A 84 7.35 4.62 -17.51
CA ASP A 84 7.67 3.69 -18.58
C ASP A 84 7.54 2.21 -18.18
N ILE A 85 7.49 1.92 -16.88
CA ILE A 85 7.60 0.55 -16.37
C ILE A 85 6.66 0.24 -15.21
N VAL A 86 6.23 -1.02 -15.13
CA VAL A 86 5.63 -1.59 -13.93
C VAL A 86 6.72 -2.33 -13.17
N TYR A 87 7.03 -1.82 -11.99
CA TYR A 87 8.08 -2.35 -11.12
C TYR A 87 7.77 -2.02 -9.64
N PRO A 88 8.06 -2.90 -8.68
CA PRO A 88 8.38 -4.31 -8.88
C PRO A 88 7.20 -5.06 -9.52
N LYS A 89 7.44 -6.29 -9.99
CA LYS A 89 6.44 -7.11 -10.68
C LYS A 89 5.70 -8.06 -9.74
N GLY A 90 5.35 -7.57 -8.55
CA GLY A 90 4.72 -8.36 -7.49
C GLY A 90 3.44 -9.07 -7.92
N PHE A 91 2.70 -8.50 -8.87
CA PHE A 91 1.48 -9.07 -9.46
C PHE A 91 1.70 -10.46 -10.09
N LEU A 92 2.92 -10.81 -10.49
CA LEU A 92 3.25 -12.14 -11.00
C LEU A 92 3.18 -13.23 -9.92
N PHE A 93 3.33 -12.85 -8.65
CA PHE A 93 3.16 -13.76 -7.51
C PHE A 93 1.70 -13.79 -7.01
N LEU A 94 0.84 -12.87 -7.45
CA LEU A 94 -0.53 -12.75 -6.95
C LEU A 94 -1.45 -13.77 -7.62
N GLU A 95 -1.95 -14.74 -6.86
CA GLU A 95 -2.83 -15.80 -7.36
C GLU A 95 -4.31 -15.51 -7.19
N GLU A 96 -4.67 -14.79 -6.11
CA GLU A 96 -6.06 -14.53 -5.78
C GLU A 96 -6.21 -13.16 -5.12
N PHE A 97 -7.28 -12.48 -5.50
CA PHE A 97 -7.83 -11.34 -4.77
C PHE A 97 -9.28 -11.62 -4.42
N ASP A 98 -9.71 -11.25 -3.22
CA ASP A 98 -11.11 -11.23 -2.83
C ASP A 98 -11.46 -10.04 -1.95
N LEU A 99 -12.75 -9.69 -2.00
CA LEU A 99 -13.35 -8.67 -1.17
C LEU A 99 -14.55 -9.27 -0.45
N ASP A 100 -14.29 -9.87 0.72
CA ASP A 100 -15.33 -10.45 1.58
C ASP A 100 -14.86 -10.61 3.05
N PRO A 101 -15.22 -9.68 3.95
CA PRO A 101 -15.70 -8.31 3.69
C PRO A 101 -14.54 -7.33 3.39
N PHE A 102 -13.29 -7.79 3.53
CA PHE A 102 -12.10 -6.96 3.43
C PHE A 102 -11.20 -7.42 2.27
N PRO A 103 -10.46 -6.49 1.63
CA PRO A 103 -9.47 -6.81 0.62
C PRO A 103 -8.47 -7.84 1.15
N ARG A 104 -8.41 -8.97 0.47
CA ARG A 104 -7.48 -10.06 0.73
C ARG A 104 -6.70 -10.37 -0.54
N PHE A 105 -5.39 -10.45 -0.41
CA PHE A 105 -4.44 -10.74 -1.48
C PHE A 105 -3.71 -12.03 -1.11
N VAL A 106 -3.66 -12.98 -2.04
CA VAL A 106 -2.94 -14.24 -1.87
C VAL A 106 -1.80 -14.29 -2.86
N PHE A 107 -0.59 -14.38 -2.33
CA PHE A 107 0.63 -14.54 -3.10
C PHE A 107 1.14 -15.98 -3.01
N ASN A 108 1.70 -16.48 -4.10
CA ASN A 108 2.44 -17.73 -4.16
C ASN A 108 3.89 -17.44 -4.53
N ILE A 109 4.78 -17.84 -3.61
CA ILE A 109 6.22 -17.61 -3.68
C ILE A 109 6.89 -18.99 -3.59
N ASP A 110 7.39 -19.49 -4.72
CA ASP A 110 7.98 -20.84 -4.85
C ASP A 110 7.12 -21.95 -4.22
N GLY A 111 5.80 -21.91 -4.45
CA GLY A 111 4.84 -22.90 -3.94
C GLY A 111 4.37 -22.65 -2.51
N LYS A 112 4.75 -21.52 -1.90
CA LYS A 112 4.37 -21.14 -0.53
C LYS A 112 3.43 -19.94 -0.52
N LYS A 113 2.43 -19.99 0.34
CA LYS A 113 1.37 -18.99 0.41
C LYS A 113 1.69 -17.89 1.42
N LEU A 114 1.57 -16.65 0.94
CA LEU A 114 1.49 -15.45 1.78
C LEU A 114 0.14 -14.77 1.55
N GLU A 115 -0.59 -14.50 2.62
CA GLU A 115 -1.85 -13.79 2.59
C GLU A 115 -1.71 -12.40 3.23
N LYS A 116 -2.22 -11.38 2.55
CA LYS A 116 -2.29 -10.00 3.04
C LYS A 116 -3.76 -9.58 3.13
N LYS A 117 -4.20 -9.12 4.30
CA LYS A 117 -5.53 -8.53 4.51
C LYS A 117 -5.40 -7.06 4.89
N ILE A 118 -6.31 -6.23 4.40
CA ILE A 118 -6.35 -4.79 4.71
C ILE A 118 -7.73 -4.44 5.24
N PHE A 119 -7.81 -3.81 6.41
CA PHE A 119 -9.08 -3.27 6.88
C PHE A 119 -8.88 -1.96 7.63
N MET A 120 -9.94 -1.16 7.67
CA MET A 120 -9.96 0.08 8.44
C MET A 120 -10.77 -0.07 9.72
N ILE A 121 -10.32 0.59 10.77
CA ILE A 121 -11.05 0.63 12.03
C ILE A 121 -12.17 1.67 11.91
N ASN A 122 -13.42 1.24 12.10
CA ASN A 122 -14.57 2.15 12.09
C ASN A 122 -14.39 3.28 13.13
N GLY A 123 -14.67 4.52 12.74
CA GLY A 123 -14.53 5.71 13.58
C GLY A 123 -13.09 6.13 13.86
N ARG A 124 -12.08 5.59 13.15
CA ARG A 124 -10.67 5.97 13.33
C ARG A 124 -9.94 6.13 12.00
N ASN A 125 -9.07 7.14 11.92
CA ASN A 125 -8.08 7.25 10.83
C ASN A 125 -6.92 6.27 11.06
N ALA A 126 -7.24 4.97 10.99
CA ALA A 126 -6.32 3.87 11.20
C ALA A 126 -6.62 2.73 10.22
N VAL A 127 -5.56 2.19 9.63
CA VAL A 127 -5.58 0.98 8.81
C VAL A 127 -4.80 -0.11 9.54
N ILE A 128 -5.29 -1.34 9.49
CA ILE A 128 -4.58 -2.53 9.95
C ILE A 128 -4.31 -3.39 8.73
N ILE A 129 -3.07 -3.88 8.64
CA ILE A 129 -2.61 -4.76 7.58
C ILE A 129 -2.08 -6.02 8.26
N ILE A 130 -2.64 -7.16 7.91
CA ILE A 130 -2.30 -8.46 8.48
C ILE A 130 -1.61 -9.27 7.40
N TYR A 131 -0.50 -9.90 7.78
CA TYR A 131 0.22 -10.86 6.94
C TYR A 131 0.16 -12.24 7.61
N GLU A 132 -0.23 -13.25 6.86
CA GLU A 132 -0.29 -14.64 7.30
C GLU A 132 0.55 -15.50 6.34
N PHE A 133 1.42 -16.34 6.88
CA PHE A 133 2.32 -17.20 6.12
C PHE A 133 1.95 -18.66 6.37
N ASP A 134 2.02 -19.51 5.35
CA ASP A 134 1.84 -20.96 5.53
C ASP A 134 3.13 -21.68 5.97
N GLN A 135 4.27 -20.98 5.94
CA GLN A 135 5.61 -21.42 6.33
C GLN A 135 6.40 -20.25 6.90
N GLU A 136 7.54 -20.54 7.55
CA GLU A 136 8.43 -19.49 8.05
C GLU A 136 9.06 -18.71 6.88
N MET A 137 8.88 -17.38 6.90
CA MET A 137 9.42 -16.44 5.93
C MET A 137 9.83 -15.15 6.64
N LYS A 138 10.79 -14.42 6.10
CA LYS A 138 11.06 -13.05 6.55
C LYS A 138 10.34 -12.07 5.63
N LEU A 139 9.61 -11.14 6.22
CA LEU A 139 8.93 -10.07 5.51
C LEU A 139 9.58 -8.73 5.84
N PHE A 140 10.03 -8.03 4.81
CA PHE A 140 10.55 -6.68 4.88
C PHE A 140 9.51 -5.72 4.33
N ILE A 141 9.19 -4.68 5.10
CA ILE A 141 8.17 -3.69 4.74
C ILE A 141 8.80 -2.30 4.75
N LYS A 142 8.63 -1.56 3.67
CA LYS A 142 8.95 -0.13 3.59
C LYS A 142 7.66 0.66 3.40
N PRO A 143 7.22 1.43 4.40
CA PRO A 143 6.03 2.27 4.27
C PRO A 143 6.31 3.50 3.40
N LEU A 144 5.49 3.71 2.38
CA LEU A 144 5.55 4.87 1.50
C LEU A 144 4.61 5.97 2.01
N LEU A 145 5.20 6.91 2.73
CA LEU A 145 4.50 8.01 3.37
C LEU A 145 4.33 9.18 2.40
N ALA A 146 3.14 9.76 2.37
CA ALA A 146 2.82 10.82 1.40
C ALA A 146 2.54 12.17 2.07
N PHE A 147 1.78 12.25 3.16
CA PHE A 147 1.43 13.52 3.84
C PHE A 147 0.95 14.62 2.87
N ARG A 148 0.07 14.26 1.93
CA ARG A 148 -0.43 15.19 0.89
C ARG A 148 -1.94 15.26 0.87
N SER A 149 -2.49 16.35 0.34
CA SER A 149 -3.91 16.41 -0.01
C SER A 149 -4.22 15.36 -1.09
N ILE A 150 -5.44 14.83 -1.11
CA ILE A 150 -5.88 13.96 -2.21
C ILE A 150 -5.95 14.71 -3.55
N TYR A 151 -6.04 16.05 -3.53
CA TYR A 151 -6.16 16.89 -4.72
C TYR A 151 -4.83 17.33 -5.32
N SER A 152 -3.71 17.10 -4.63
CA SER A 152 -2.38 17.50 -5.08
C SER A 152 -1.36 16.38 -4.92
N LEU A 153 -0.32 16.42 -5.74
CA LEU A 153 0.87 15.60 -5.60
C LEU A 153 1.99 16.41 -4.96
N ASN A 154 2.77 15.77 -4.09
CA ASN A 154 3.98 16.41 -3.60
C ASN A 154 5.01 16.42 -4.72
N LYS A 155 5.53 17.61 -5.04
CA LYS A 155 6.63 17.79 -5.99
C LYS A 155 8.00 17.79 -5.30
N GLU A 156 8.01 17.84 -3.99
CA GLU A 156 9.19 17.89 -3.13
C GLU A 156 8.96 17.13 -1.83
N MET A 157 10.07 16.73 -1.20
CA MET A 157 10.05 16.09 0.11
C MET A 157 9.59 17.09 1.17
N LYS A 158 8.50 16.76 1.87
CA LYS A 158 8.08 17.53 3.04
C LYS A 158 9.04 17.28 4.19
N ARG A 159 9.34 18.34 4.96
CA ARG A 159 10.03 18.21 6.24
C ARG A 159 9.14 17.46 7.21
N ILE A 160 9.52 16.24 7.53
CA ILE A 160 8.88 15.39 8.53
C ILE A 160 9.91 15.08 9.62
N GLU A 161 9.46 15.04 10.88
CA GLU A 161 10.27 14.54 11.98
C GLU A 161 9.90 13.08 12.23
N ILE A 162 10.91 12.20 12.30
CA ILE A 162 10.72 10.78 12.60
C ILE A 162 11.25 10.49 14.00
N LYS A 163 10.42 9.89 14.84
CA LYS A 163 10.81 9.41 16.18
C LYS A 163 10.69 7.90 16.23
N ASN A 164 11.81 7.21 16.41
CA ASN A 164 11.83 5.76 16.49
C ASN A 164 11.10 5.25 17.74
N LEU A 165 10.45 4.11 17.60
CA LEU A 165 9.88 3.28 18.66
C LEU A 165 10.54 1.90 18.59
N GLU A 166 10.36 1.08 19.61
CA GLU A 166 10.90 -0.28 19.64
C GLU A 166 10.49 -1.11 18.41
N ASN A 167 9.18 -1.13 18.10
CA ASN A 167 8.63 -1.88 16.97
C ASN A 167 7.96 -0.98 15.92
N GLY A 168 8.45 0.25 15.77
CA GLY A 168 7.88 1.19 14.81
C GLY A 168 8.48 2.58 14.88
N PHE A 169 7.70 3.58 14.47
CA PHE A 169 8.10 4.98 14.51
C PHE A 169 6.88 5.90 14.50
N PHE A 170 7.07 7.12 14.97
CA PHE A 170 6.17 8.24 14.74
C PHE A 170 6.72 9.11 13.61
N VAL A 171 5.80 9.69 12.85
CA VAL A 171 6.08 10.73 11.87
C VAL A 171 5.25 11.94 12.23
N LEU A 172 5.92 13.04 12.47
CA LEU A 172 5.32 14.32 12.84
C LEU A 172 5.48 15.27 11.65
N ASP A 173 4.35 15.79 11.20
CA ASP A 173 4.22 16.91 10.27
C ASP A 173 3.47 18.03 11.00
N ASN A 174 3.54 19.26 10.50
CA ASN A 174 2.88 20.43 11.11
C ASN A 174 1.37 20.22 11.33
N LYS A 175 0.74 19.34 10.54
CA LYS A 175 -0.69 19.06 10.59
C LYS A 175 -1.05 17.67 11.12
N PHE A 176 -0.15 16.69 10.99
CA PHE A 176 -0.48 15.29 11.22
C PHE A 176 0.58 14.58 12.04
N ASN A 177 0.11 13.70 12.93
CA ASN A 177 0.96 12.76 13.65
C ASN A 177 0.54 11.34 13.23
N LEU A 178 1.43 10.64 12.54
CA LEU A 178 1.21 9.26 12.13
C LEU A 178 2.05 8.32 12.98
N LYS A 179 1.41 7.31 13.56
CA LYS A 179 2.11 6.20 14.23
C LYS A 179 2.10 4.99 13.30
N VAL A 180 3.27 4.43 13.03
CA VAL A 180 3.43 3.16 12.30
C VAL A 180 4.13 2.19 13.23
N TYR A 181 3.53 1.03 13.49
CA TYR A 181 4.15 0.01 14.33
C TYR A 181 3.67 -1.38 13.96
N SER A 182 4.48 -2.37 14.28
CA SER A 182 4.15 -3.79 14.19
C SER A 182 4.11 -4.39 15.60
N ILE A 183 3.28 -5.41 15.78
CA ILE A 183 3.25 -6.23 17.00
C ILE A 183 4.22 -7.42 16.94
N ASN A 184 4.58 -7.86 15.72
CA ASN A 184 5.32 -9.10 15.48
C ASN A 184 6.60 -8.89 14.65
N ALA A 185 6.97 -7.64 14.35
CA ALA A 185 8.16 -7.33 13.57
C ALA A 185 9.03 -6.32 14.31
N ASN A 186 10.34 -6.48 14.17
CA ASN A 186 11.31 -5.52 14.64
C ASN A 186 11.38 -4.35 13.65
N TYR A 187 11.41 -3.12 14.17
CA TYR A 187 11.67 -1.95 13.35
C TYR A 187 13.18 -1.73 13.21
N LYS A 188 13.62 -1.44 11.98
CA LYS A 188 14.97 -1.02 11.69
C LYS A 188 14.91 0.32 10.98
N GLU A 189 15.57 1.32 11.56
CA GLU A 189 15.68 2.62 10.93
C GLU A 189 16.40 2.50 9.58
N ASN A 190 15.92 3.31 8.62
CA ASN A 190 16.52 3.37 7.31
C ASN A 190 17.72 4.35 7.31
N ASN A 191 18.92 3.81 7.17
CA ASN A 191 20.18 4.57 7.09
C ASN A 191 20.48 5.12 5.68
N LEU A 192 19.49 5.12 4.78
CA LEU A 192 19.63 5.74 3.46
C LEU A 192 19.77 7.27 3.57
N GLU A 193 20.46 7.87 2.60
CA GLU A 193 20.50 9.32 2.39
C GLU A 193 19.07 9.90 2.22
N GLU A 194 18.86 11.16 2.59
CA GLU A 194 17.53 11.80 2.55
C GLU A 194 16.87 11.71 1.16
N ASP A 195 17.60 11.97 0.09
CA ASP A 195 17.08 11.87 -1.29
C ASP A 195 16.67 10.45 -1.69
N LYS A 196 17.24 9.42 -1.03
CA LYS A 196 16.90 8.00 -1.20
C LYS A 196 15.74 7.57 -0.30
N LYS A 197 15.32 8.40 0.68
CA LYS A 197 14.10 8.19 1.47
C LYS A 197 12.85 8.65 0.71
N TRP A 198 13.03 9.48 -0.31
CA TRP A 198 11.95 9.92 -1.18
C TRP A 198 11.83 9.05 -2.42
N TYR A 199 10.64 8.50 -2.64
CA TYR A 199 10.34 7.74 -3.85
C TYR A 199 9.79 8.67 -4.92
N TRP A 200 10.58 8.86 -5.97
CA TRP A 200 10.26 9.72 -7.11
C TRP A 200 9.39 9.01 -8.16
N ASN A 201 8.70 9.80 -8.97
CA ASN A 201 8.14 9.40 -10.28
C ASN A 201 7.05 8.29 -10.26
N PHE A 202 6.29 8.16 -9.17
CA PHE A 202 5.03 7.40 -9.24
C PHE A 202 4.12 8.00 -10.31
N PHE A 203 3.67 7.15 -11.23
CA PHE A 203 2.82 7.57 -12.33
C PHE A 203 1.37 7.15 -12.08
N TYR A 204 0.48 8.13 -11.99
CA TYR A 204 -0.95 7.92 -11.83
C TYR A 204 -1.62 7.93 -13.20
N GLU A 205 -1.55 6.79 -13.88
CA GLU A 205 -2.02 6.61 -15.26
C GLU A 205 -3.44 7.13 -15.52
N GLU A 206 -4.35 6.96 -14.55
CA GLU A 206 -5.74 7.41 -14.69
C GLU A 206 -5.91 8.92 -14.57
N ASP A 207 -5.03 9.59 -13.82
CA ASP A 207 -5.02 11.05 -13.72
C ASP A 207 -4.36 11.68 -14.96
N ALA A 208 -3.28 11.07 -15.46
CA ALA A 208 -2.64 11.44 -16.72
C ALA A 208 -3.62 11.35 -17.90
N ASN A 209 -4.40 10.26 -17.98
CA ASN A 209 -5.45 10.09 -18.99
C ASN A 209 -6.56 11.15 -18.90
N ARG A 210 -6.70 11.86 -17.77
CA ARG A 210 -7.62 12.98 -17.55
C ARG A 210 -6.97 14.35 -17.73
N GLY A 211 -5.65 14.40 -17.96
CA GLY A 211 -4.87 15.63 -18.09
C GLY A 211 -4.57 16.33 -16.75
N GLU A 212 -4.51 15.58 -15.63
CA GLU A 212 -4.34 16.12 -14.27
C GLU A 212 -2.95 15.91 -13.64
N ASP A 213 -1.88 15.77 -14.44
CA ASP A 213 -0.50 15.55 -13.95
C ASP A 213 0.17 16.76 -13.26
#